data_AF-A0A386ZL71-F1
#
_entry.id   AF-A0A386ZL71-F1
#
_cell.length_a   1.000
_cell.length_b   1.000
_cell.length_c   1.000
_cell.angle_alpha   90.00
_cell.angle_beta   90.00
_cell.angle_gamma   90.00
#
_symmetry.space_group_name_H-M   'P 1'
#
loop_
_entity.id
_entity.type
_entity.pdbx_description
1 polymer ?
#
loop_
_entity_poly.entity_id
_entity_poly.type
_entity_poly.pdbx_seq_one_letter_code
_entity_poly.pdbx_strand_id
1 'polypeptide(L)' 'MQMHVTVEFFEIPALPPLHYRAEESAARRFCAEMIARHGRAVVRLDRAVTASMRLLPCHQLFGPLPDPPEEPT' A
#
# COMPACT_ATOMS: atom_id res chain seq x y z
N MET A 1 10.23 -0.43 13.93
CA MET A 1 8.96 -0.67 14.66
C MET A 1 7.91 -1.09 13.65
N GLN A 2 7.04 -2.06 13.98
CA GLN A 2 5.96 -2.46 13.08
C GLN A 2 4.69 -1.63 13.27
N MET A 3 4.00 -1.36 12.16
CA MET A 3 2.73 -0.63 12.05
C MET A 3 1.71 -1.53 11.35
N HIS A 4 0.47 -1.41 11.79
CA HIS A 4 -0.69 -1.95 11.08
C HIS A 4 -1.10 -0.96 10.00
N VAL A 5 -1.30 -1.48 8.80
CA VAL A 5 -1.71 -0.74 7.61
C VAL A 5 -3.05 -1.31 7.17
N THR A 6 -4.10 -0.50 7.26
CA THR A 6 -5.42 -0.82 6.71
C THR A 6 -5.60 -0.10 5.39
N VAL A 7 -6.07 -0.81 4.37
CA VAL A 7 -6.35 -0.25 3.05
C VAL A 7 -7.80 -0.49 2.68
N GLU A 8 -8.51 0.58 2.37
CA GLU A 8 -9.94 0.58 2.03
C GLU A 8 -10.14 1.16 0.63
N PHE A 9 -10.85 0.44 -0.23
CA PHE A 9 -11.16 0.86 -1.60
C PHE A 9 -12.66 1.16 -1.74
N PHE A 10 -13.04 2.44 -1.82
CA PHE A 10 -14.45 2.82 -1.88
C PHE A 10 -15.15 2.46 -3.20
N GLU A 11 -14.39 2.28 -4.28
CA GLU A 11 -14.96 1.97 -5.61
C GLU A 11 -15.40 0.52 -5.75
N ILE A 12 -15.03 -0.35 -4.80
CA ILE A 12 -15.37 -1.78 -4.82
C ILE A 12 -16.22 -2.06 -3.58
N PRO A 13 -17.56 -1.90 -3.66
CA PRO A 13 -18.45 -1.96 -2.49
C PRO A 13 -18.48 -3.32 -1.77
N ALA A 14 -17.87 -4.35 -2.34
CA ALA A 14 -17.76 -5.69 -1.75
C ALA A 14 -16.34 -6.05 -1.31
N LEU A 15 -15.34 -5.16 -1.47
CA LEU A 15 -13.98 -5.48 -1.06
C LEU A 15 -13.79 -5.15 0.43
N PRO A 16 -13.51 -6.15 1.29
CA PRO A 16 -13.23 -5.89 2.68
C PRO A 16 -11.91 -5.10 2.83
N PRO A 17 -11.75 -4.34 3.93
CA PRO A 17 -10.49 -3.69 4.25
C PRO A 17 -9.33 -4.69 4.26
N LEU A 18 -8.24 -4.33 3.60
CA LEU A 18 -7.04 -5.15 3.58
C LEU A 18 -6.13 -4.76 4.76
N HIS A 19 -5.77 -5.75 5.56
CA HIS A 19 -4.94 -5.57 6.74
C HIS A 19 -3.54 -6.11 6.52
N TYR A 20 -2.54 -5.24 6.70
CA TYR A 20 -1.13 -5.58 6.57
C TYR A 20 -0.33 -5.11 7.79
N ARG A 21 0.84 -5.71 7.99
CA ARG A 21 1.88 -5.20 8.89
C ARG A 21 3.11 -4.83 8.10
N ALA A 22 3.74 -3.72 8.44
CA ALA A 22 4.97 -3.25 7.81
C ALA A 22 5.85 -2.52 8.83
N GLU A 23 7.13 -2.37 8.53
CA GLU A 23 7.97 -1.39 9.23
C GLU A 23 7.38 0.02 9.08
N GLU A 24 7.48 0.85 10.13
CA GLU A 24 6.92 2.20 10.17
C GLU A 24 7.31 3.05 8.95
N SER A 25 8.60 3.04 8.58
CA SER A 25 9.12 3.76 7.42
C SER A 25 8.47 3.30 6.11
N ALA A 26 8.24 1.98 5.96
CA ALA A 26 7.59 1.41 4.78
C ALA A 26 6.09 1.71 4.76
N ALA A 27 5.41 1.61 5.91
CA ALA A 27 3.99 1.94 6.06
C ALA A 27 3.68 3.40 5.69
N ARG A 28 4.50 4.34 6.17
CA ARG A 28 4.37 5.77 5.83
C ARG A 28 4.59 6.02 4.34
N ARG A 29 5.60 5.39 3.75
CA ARG A 29 5.92 5.54 2.32
C ARG A 29 4.81 4.96 1.43
N PHE A 30 4.27 3.81 1.81
CA PHE A 30 3.11 3.22 1.12
C PHE A 30 1.88 4.13 1.20
N CYS A 31 1.59 4.70 2.37
CA CYS A 31 0.48 5.64 2.53
C CYS A 31 0.63 6.85 1.59
N ALA A 32 1.83 7.45 1.52
CA ALA A 32 2.12 8.57 0.63
C ALA A 32 1.93 8.20 -0.86
N GLU A 33 2.47 7.05 -1.30
CA GLU A 33 2.33 6.58 -2.68
C GLU A 33 0.87 6.25 -3.03
N MET A 34 0.12 5.63 -2.12
CA MET A 34 -1.30 5.34 -2.31
C MET A 34 -2.12 6.61 -2.46
N ILE A 35 -1.88 7.63 -1.63
CA ILE A 35 -2.57 8.92 -1.77
C ILE A 35 -2.21 9.58 -3.10
N ALA A 36 -0.94 9.52 -3.52
CA ALA A 36 -0.46 10.15 -4.75
C ALA A 36 -0.99 9.47 -6.03
N ARG A 37 -1.03 8.13 -6.06
CA ARG A 37 -1.41 7.34 -7.24
C ARG A 37 -2.88 6.95 -7.27
N HIS A 38 -3.49 6.79 -6.10
CA HIS A 38 -4.83 6.24 -5.91
C HIS A 38 -5.62 7.11 -4.93
N GLY A 39 -5.97 8.34 -5.33
CA GLY A 39 -6.74 9.29 -4.51
C GLY A 39 -8.13 8.84 -4.05
N ARG A 40 -8.55 7.61 -4.40
CA ARG A 40 -9.83 6.98 -3.99
C ARG A 40 -9.64 5.85 -2.96
N ALA A 41 -8.40 5.49 -2.64
CA ALA A 41 -8.10 4.53 -1.60
C ALA A 41 -7.78 5.25 -0.28
N VAL A 42 -8.34 4.76 0.83
CA VAL A 42 -8.03 5.26 2.17
C VAL A 42 -7.07 4.30 2.85
N VAL A 43 -5.93 4.84 3.29
CA VAL A 43 -4.92 4.11 4.03
C VAL A 43 -4.89 4.62 5.47
N ARG A 44 -5.00 3.72 6.43
CA ARG A 44 -4.93 4.04 7.86
C ARG A 44 -3.76 3.32 8.50
N LEU A 45 -3.03 4.05 9.34
CA LEU A 45 -1.87 3.54 10.06
C LEU A 45 -2.16 3.54 11.56
N ASP A 46 -1.93 2.41 12.22
CA ASP A 46 -2.04 2.30 13.68
C ASP A 46 -1.06 1.27 14.26
N ARG A 47 -1.04 1.15 15.59
CA ARG A 47 -0.11 0.29 16.32
C ARG A 47 -0.69 -1.07 16.71
N ALA A 48 -1.93 -1.39 16.32
CA ALA A 48 -2.61 -2.65 16.62
C ALA A 48 -2.14 -3.78 15.69
N VAL A 49 -0.85 -4.08 15.72
CA VAL A 49 -0.25 -5.16 14.95
C VAL A 49 -0.55 -6.50 15.61
N THR A 50 -1.06 -7.45 14.84
CA THR A 50 -1.20 -8.84 15.27
C THR A 50 -0.26 -9.74 14.49
N ALA A 51 0.14 -10.87 15.08
CA ALA A 51 1.04 -11.83 14.43
C ALA A 51 0.42 -12.46 13.16
N SER A 52 -0.92 -12.49 13.08
CA SER A 52 -1.69 -13.05 11.96
C SER A 52 -1.80 -12.11 10.76
N MET A 53 -1.37 -10.84 10.88
CA MET A 53 -1.43 -9.89 9.77
C MET A 53 -0.39 -10.20 8.68
N ARG A 54 -0.83 -10.08 7.44
CA ARG A 54 0.02 -10.29 6.26
C ARG A 54 1.09 -9.20 6.20
N LEU A 55 2.32 -9.56 5.84
CA LEU A 55 3.34 -8.55 5.57
C LEU A 55 2.94 -7.72 4.35
N LEU A 56 3.09 -6.40 4.44
CA LEU A 56 2.88 -5.53 3.29
C LEU A 56 3.87 -5.94 2.19
N PRO A 57 3.42 -6.20 0.95
CA PRO A 57 4.28 -6.62 -0.14
C PRO A 57 5.09 -5.43 -0.68
N CYS A 58 5.97 -4.86 0.13
CA CYS A 58 6.74 -3.67 -0.21
C CYS A 58 7.57 -3.85 -1.49
N HIS A 59 8.03 -5.07 -1.78
CA HIS A 59 8.76 -5.39 -3.00
C HIS A 59 7.92 -5.16 -4.28
N GLN A 60 6.59 -5.22 -4.21
CA GLN A 60 5.71 -4.92 -5.35
C GLN A 60 5.46 -3.42 -5.53
N LEU A 61 5.64 -2.62 -4.48
CA LEU A 61 5.51 -1.16 -4.55
C LEU A 61 6.72 -0.50 -5.22
N PHE A 62 7.87 -1.17 -5.20
CA PHE A 62 9.10 -0.78 -5.88
C PHE A 62 9.37 -1.61 -7.14
N GLY A 63 8.35 -2.27 -7.70
CA GLY A 63 8.48 -2.88 -9.03
C GLY A 63 8.98 -1.83 -10.02
N PRO A 64 9.81 -2.21 -11.01
CA PRO A 64 10.34 -1.25 -11.97
C PRO A 64 9.18 -0.44 -12.56
N LEU A 65 9.36 0.89 -12.60
CA LEU A 65 8.49 1.75 -13.39
C LEU A 65 8.37 1.12 -14.78
N PRO A 66 7.18 1.07 -15.41
CA PRO A 66 7.10 0.67 -16.80
C PRO A 66 8.06 1.56 -17.58
N ASP A 67 8.95 0.93 -18.36
CA ASP A 67 9.88 1.64 -19.23
C ASP A 67 9.08 2.64 -20.08
N PRO A 68 9.51 3.90 -20.23
CA PRO A 68 8.87 4.81 -21.16
C PRO A 68 8.78 4.13 -22.54
N PRO A 69 7.69 4.35 -23.30
CA PRO A 69 7.59 3.74 -24.63
C PRO A 69 8.82 4.15 -25.44
N GLU A 70 9.64 3.16 -25.79
CA GLU A 70 10.79 3.32 -26.68
C GLU A 70 10.24 3.88 -28.00
N GLU A 71 10.47 5.17 -28.27
CA GLU A 71 10.06 5.81 -29.52
C GLU A 71 10.77 5.10 -30.69
N PRO A 72 10.04 4.49 -31.63
CA PRO A 72 10.67 3.90 -32.80
C PRO A 72 11.25 5.01 -33.68
N THR A 73 12.57 4.97 -33.87
CA THR A 73 13.32 5.78 -34.85
C THR A 73 12.96 5.39 -36.28
#